data_AF-A0A1F8YKV8-F1
#
_entry.id   AF-A0A1F8YKV8-F1
#
_cell.length_a   1.000
_cell.length_b   1.000
_cell.length_c   1.000
_cell.angle_alpha   90.00
_cell.angle_beta   90.00
_cell.angle_gamma   90.00
#
_symmetry.space_group_name_H-M   'P 1'
#
loop_
_entity.id
_entity.type
_entity.pdbx_description
1 polymer ?
#
loop_
_entity_poly.entity_id
_entity_poly.type
_entity_poly.pdbx_seq_one_letter_code
_entity_poly.pdbx_strand_id
1 'polypeptide(L)'
;MTRGFRFAGRLALALLPAALWLSHPAAATAQGGVNQCFSCHDRLGGRLGSPAKEHLTSVHREAGVTCVTCHGGNPLLPGEEGMSPRHGFRGKPKHREIPQFCAGCHSDISRMRQYNLTTDQFAEYKTSVHGRLLYGKNDPRTAVCTSCHGKHDIRRKSDPQSPVFRSNVPATCGKCHADSEMMKPYGIPVSQLEDFRNGVHGRILAGKIPGKNPSIAPNCATCHGVHGATPPGVAEIANVCGNCHGVVAGYFREGPHFRAIQEAGEPRCVSCHGNHSNRNPSLKVLSGTGPGECGSCHEPGSAALEFAGTLRDLMKPLEETMAAIGKELEEASRAGRNVDRLKEDVDNARTKMIEIEPAFHAVSLDRVLPLIHQAEAYLRKARGEVDAIREEARQRKSVALYGVGMLLTIAVLLGIRLALLPNNPPPAAGGEKSG
;
A
#
# COMPACT_ATOMS: atom_id res chain seq x y z
N MET A 1 -18.07 46.22 65.79
CA MET A 1 -19.03 47.33 66.00
C MET A 1 -19.99 47.28 64.81
N THR A 2 -21.29 47.06 64.86
CA THR A 2 -22.37 47.10 65.87
C THR A 2 -23.55 46.33 65.23
N ARG A 3 -24.09 45.27 65.85
CA ARG A 3 -25.51 45.13 66.31
C ARG A 3 -26.42 46.28 65.83
N GLY A 4 -27.61 46.10 65.27
CA GLY A 4 -28.59 45.02 65.22
C GLY A 4 -29.98 45.67 65.06
N PHE A 5 -31.05 44.93 64.74
CA PHE A 5 -32.34 44.96 65.44
C PHE A 5 -33.37 44.05 64.76
N ARG A 6 -34.30 43.55 65.58
CA ARG A 6 -35.24 42.45 65.37
C ARG A 6 -36.67 42.96 65.14
N PHE A 7 -37.56 41.98 64.87
CA PHE A 7 -39.02 41.95 65.05
C PHE A 7 -39.83 42.56 63.88
N ALA A 8 -40.99 42.06 63.47
CA ALA A 8 -41.84 40.91 63.80
C ALA A 8 -42.91 40.83 62.68
N GLY A 9 -43.62 39.71 62.56
CA GLY A 9 -44.95 39.72 61.91
C GLY A 9 -45.29 38.48 61.11
N ARG A 10 -45.88 37.49 61.79
CA ARG A 10 -46.54 36.34 61.17
C ARG A 10 -47.82 36.79 60.46
N LEU A 11 -48.07 36.31 59.25
CA LEU A 11 -49.43 35.98 58.81
C LEU A 11 -49.36 34.86 57.77
N ALA A 12 -49.93 33.72 58.15
CA ALA A 12 -50.14 32.57 57.29
C ALA A 12 -51.35 32.83 56.40
N LEU A 13 -51.24 32.54 55.10
CA LEU A 13 -52.39 32.38 54.23
C LEU A 13 -52.13 31.23 53.23
N ALA A 14 -52.92 30.18 53.42
CA ALA A 14 -53.25 29.04 52.57
C ALA A 14 -52.54 28.89 51.21
N LEU A 15 -51.70 27.85 51.11
CA LEU A 15 -51.30 27.25 49.83
C LEU A 15 -52.35 26.23 49.39
N LEU A 16 -53.15 26.58 48.37
CA LEU A 16 -53.86 25.62 47.52
C LEU A 16 -52.88 25.10 46.46
N PRO A 17 -52.65 23.79 46.31
CA PRO A 17 -51.84 23.27 45.23
C PRO A 17 -52.67 23.31 43.93
N ALA A 18 -52.32 24.22 43.03
CA ALA A 18 -52.76 24.17 41.64
C ALA A 18 -52.20 22.89 41.01
N ALA A 19 -53.08 21.91 40.80
CA ALA A 19 -52.79 20.72 40.02
C ALA A 19 -52.53 21.13 38.56
N LEU A 20 -51.27 21.40 38.25
CA LEU A 20 -50.76 21.47 36.88
C LEU A 20 -50.79 20.05 36.30
N TRP A 21 -51.83 19.79 35.51
CA TRP A 21 -51.88 18.66 34.59
C TRP A 21 -50.74 18.84 33.57
N LEU A 22 -49.58 18.26 33.87
CA LEU A 22 -48.53 18.02 32.90
C LEU A 22 -49.04 16.95 31.93
N SER A 23 -49.72 17.42 30.89
CA SER A 23 -49.91 16.70 29.63
C SER A 23 -48.52 16.39 29.09
N HIS A 24 -47.96 15.26 29.50
CA HIS A 24 -46.79 14.72 28.82
C HIS A 24 -47.24 14.47 27.38
N PRO A 25 -46.62 15.11 26.37
CA PRO A 25 -46.77 14.60 25.03
C PRO A 25 -46.19 13.19 25.12
N ALA A 26 -47.05 12.20 24.90
CA ALA A 26 -46.60 10.83 24.70
C ALA A 26 -45.41 10.93 23.76
N ALA A 27 -44.23 10.53 24.24
CA ALA A 27 -43.10 10.29 23.38
C ALA A 27 -43.64 9.34 22.32
N ALA A 28 -43.90 9.89 21.14
CA ALA A 28 -44.20 9.11 19.97
C ALA A 28 -42.96 8.26 19.80
N THR A 29 -43.06 7.03 20.30
CA THR A 29 -42.17 5.98 19.91
C THR A 29 -42.25 6.01 18.39
N ALA A 30 -41.16 6.44 17.76
CA ALA A 30 -40.92 6.11 16.37
C ALA A 30 -40.83 4.58 16.37
N GLN A 31 -42.00 3.93 16.32
CA GLN A 31 -42.11 2.55 15.93
C GLN A 31 -41.50 2.53 14.54
N GLY A 32 -40.25 2.09 14.45
CA GLY A 32 -39.65 1.68 13.19
C GLY A 32 -40.61 0.63 12.62
N GLY A 33 -41.45 1.07 11.68
CA GLY A 33 -42.49 0.23 11.11
C GLY A 33 -41.87 -1.10 10.69
N VAL A 34 -42.48 -2.20 11.12
CA VAL A 34 -41.99 -3.55 10.86
C VAL A 34 -41.80 -3.70 9.35
N ASN A 35 -40.54 -3.74 8.90
CA ASN A 35 -40.23 -3.90 7.49
C ASN A 35 -40.52 -5.35 7.11
N GLN A 36 -41.72 -5.59 6.55
CA GLN A 36 -42.17 -6.92 6.19
C GLN A 36 -41.36 -7.52 5.04
N CYS A 37 -40.72 -6.68 4.21
CA CYS A 37 -39.84 -7.16 3.16
C CYS A 37 -38.65 -7.92 3.77
N PHE A 38 -37.99 -7.34 4.78
CA PHE A 38 -36.86 -8.02 5.44
C PHE A 38 -37.32 -9.24 6.24
N SER A 39 -38.38 -9.13 7.05
CA SER A 39 -38.83 -10.23 7.92
C SER A 39 -39.25 -11.47 7.14
N CYS A 40 -39.90 -11.29 6.00
CA CYS A 40 -40.28 -12.37 5.12
C CYS A 40 -39.04 -12.91 4.39
N HIS A 41 -38.27 -12.06 3.70
CA HIS A 41 -37.14 -12.51 2.91
C HIS A 41 -36.01 -13.14 3.73
N ASP A 42 -35.71 -12.69 4.95
CA ASP A 42 -34.67 -13.30 5.80
C ASP A 42 -34.96 -14.76 6.17
N ARG A 43 -36.25 -15.11 6.27
CA ARG A 43 -36.72 -16.49 6.49
C ARG A 43 -36.71 -17.32 5.22
N LEU A 44 -36.69 -16.68 4.05
CA LEU A 44 -36.59 -17.39 2.79
C LEU A 44 -35.15 -17.92 2.61
N GLY A 45 -35.03 -19.20 2.25
CA GLY A 45 -33.73 -19.78 1.89
C GLY A 45 -33.29 -19.38 0.47
N GLY A 46 -32.03 -19.70 0.15
CA GLY A 46 -31.50 -19.60 -1.21
C GLY A 46 -31.59 -18.19 -1.81
N ARG A 47 -31.94 -18.11 -3.10
CA ARG A 47 -31.82 -16.85 -3.88
C ARG A 47 -32.66 -15.69 -3.36
N LEU A 48 -33.74 -15.96 -2.61
CA LEU A 48 -34.68 -14.94 -2.16
C LEU A 48 -34.32 -14.35 -0.81
N GLY A 49 -33.61 -15.08 0.05
CA GLY A 49 -33.19 -14.55 1.35
C GLY A 49 -31.76 -14.02 1.43
N SER A 50 -30.84 -14.49 0.58
CA SER A 50 -29.48 -13.93 0.53
C SER A 50 -29.47 -12.39 0.41
N PRO A 51 -30.29 -11.75 -0.45
CA PRO A 51 -30.36 -10.29 -0.53
C PRO A 51 -30.69 -9.60 0.79
N ALA A 52 -31.58 -10.17 1.62
CA ALA A 52 -31.95 -9.58 2.91
C ALA A 52 -30.76 -9.59 3.87
N LYS A 53 -30.00 -10.67 3.91
CA LYS A 53 -28.80 -10.83 4.76
C LYS A 53 -27.65 -9.95 4.28
N GLU A 54 -27.41 -9.92 2.98
CA GLU A 54 -26.39 -9.08 2.34
C GLU A 54 -26.65 -7.59 2.63
N HIS A 55 -27.91 -7.14 2.54
CA HIS A 55 -28.32 -5.75 2.81
C HIS A 55 -27.93 -5.27 4.20
N LEU A 56 -27.88 -6.16 5.20
CA LEU A 56 -27.44 -5.79 6.56
C LEU A 56 -26.01 -5.26 6.61
N THR A 57 -25.16 -5.67 5.66
CA THR A 57 -23.76 -5.25 5.57
C THR A 57 -23.55 -4.05 4.64
N SER A 58 -24.62 -3.51 4.07
CA SER A 58 -24.55 -2.46 3.06
C SER A 58 -24.52 -1.07 3.66
N VAL A 59 -23.72 -0.20 3.05
CA VAL A 59 -23.69 1.24 3.34
C VAL A 59 -25.03 1.90 3.05
N HIS A 60 -25.82 1.32 2.14
CA HIS A 60 -27.18 1.79 1.88
C HIS A 60 -28.06 1.57 3.10
N ARG A 61 -27.92 0.44 3.80
CA ARG A 61 -28.65 0.21 5.05
C ARG A 61 -28.24 1.19 6.13
N GLU A 62 -26.94 1.42 6.30
CA GLU A 62 -26.41 2.42 7.25
C GLU A 62 -26.98 3.82 6.95
N ALA A 63 -27.14 4.15 5.67
CA ALA A 63 -27.70 5.42 5.20
C ALA A 63 -29.24 5.48 5.22
N GLY A 64 -29.93 4.47 5.75
CA GLY A 64 -31.40 4.43 5.83
C GLY A 64 -32.10 4.09 4.50
N VAL A 65 -31.36 3.66 3.48
CA VAL A 65 -31.91 3.19 2.20
C VAL A 65 -32.43 1.77 2.38
N THR A 66 -33.74 1.60 2.20
CA THR A 66 -34.45 0.33 2.45
C THR A 66 -34.74 -0.42 1.16
N CYS A 67 -35.25 -1.65 1.27
CA CYS A 67 -35.63 -2.49 0.14
C CYS A 67 -36.55 -1.75 -0.84
N VAL A 68 -37.56 -1.03 -0.31
CA VAL A 68 -38.57 -0.33 -1.10
C VAL A 68 -38.02 0.93 -1.78
N THR A 69 -36.91 1.50 -1.28
CA THR A 69 -36.22 2.60 -1.96
C THR A 69 -35.68 2.17 -3.32
N CYS A 70 -35.19 0.93 -3.41
CA CYS A 70 -34.65 0.36 -4.64
C CYS A 70 -35.73 -0.37 -5.48
N HIS A 71 -36.51 -1.23 -4.84
CA HIS A 71 -37.44 -2.13 -5.52
C HIS A 71 -38.89 -1.64 -5.56
N GLY A 72 -39.24 -0.57 -4.84
CA GLY A 72 -40.65 -0.16 -4.66
C GLY A 72 -41.44 -1.16 -3.81
N GLY A 73 -42.77 -1.11 -3.91
CA GLY A 73 -43.67 -1.96 -3.13
C GLY A 73 -44.09 -1.32 -1.80
N ASN A 74 -44.85 -2.08 -1.00
CA ASN A 74 -45.36 -1.65 0.30
C ASN A 74 -44.75 -2.50 1.42
N PRO A 75 -43.89 -1.92 2.29
CA PRO A 75 -43.19 -2.67 3.33
C PRO A 75 -44.08 -3.01 4.54
N LEU A 76 -45.33 -2.53 4.57
CA LEU A 76 -46.27 -2.79 5.66
C LEU A 76 -47.12 -4.05 5.40
N LEU A 77 -47.12 -4.57 4.17
CA LEU A 77 -47.90 -5.76 3.81
C LEU A 77 -47.04 -7.02 4.03
N PRO A 78 -47.56 -8.04 4.72
CA PRO A 78 -46.78 -9.20 5.18
C PRO A 78 -46.46 -10.23 4.09
N GLY A 79 -47.20 -10.25 2.98
CA GLY A 79 -47.03 -11.22 1.91
C GLY A 79 -46.60 -10.63 0.56
N GLU A 80 -46.73 -11.46 -0.48
CA GLU A 80 -46.37 -11.09 -1.86
C GLU A 80 -47.16 -9.90 -2.40
N GLU A 81 -48.32 -9.59 -1.81
CA GLU A 81 -49.09 -8.40 -2.13
C GLU A 81 -48.28 -7.10 -1.96
N GLY A 82 -47.31 -7.06 -1.02
CA GLY A 82 -46.38 -5.95 -0.88
C GLY A 82 -45.49 -5.73 -2.10
N MET A 83 -45.26 -6.78 -2.90
CA MET A 83 -44.51 -6.75 -4.16
C MET A 83 -45.42 -6.60 -5.39
N SER A 84 -46.69 -6.19 -5.20
CA SER A 84 -47.58 -5.96 -6.32
C SER A 84 -47.17 -4.72 -7.15
N PRO A 85 -47.28 -4.74 -8.49
CA PRO A 85 -47.15 -3.55 -9.32
C PRO A 85 -48.05 -2.38 -8.89
N ARG A 86 -49.20 -2.70 -8.26
CA ARG A 86 -50.15 -1.72 -7.70
C ARG A 86 -49.52 -0.81 -6.63
N HIS A 87 -48.50 -1.31 -5.94
CA HIS A 87 -47.73 -0.56 -4.95
C HIS A 87 -46.40 -0.04 -5.52
N GLY A 88 -46.29 0.06 -6.84
CA GLY A 88 -45.11 0.56 -7.52
C GLY A 88 -43.90 -0.35 -7.40
N PHE A 89 -44.09 -1.65 -7.15
CA PHE A 89 -43.00 -2.62 -7.15
C PHE A 89 -42.40 -2.75 -8.56
N ARG A 90 -41.08 -2.64 -8.63
CA ARG A 90 -40.26 -2.58 -9.85
C ARG A 90 -39.46 -3.86 -10.08
N GLY A 91 -39.29 -4.68 -9.05
CA GLY A 91 -38.47 -5.89 -9.11
C GLY A 91 -36.99 -5.60 -9.37
N LYS A 92 -36.29 -6.55 -9.98
CA LYS A 92 -34.86 -6.47 -10.28
C LYS A 92 -34.63 -5.64 -11.56
N PRO A 93 -33.84 -4.55 -11.54
CA PRO A 93 -33.50 -3.79 -12.75
C PRO A 93 -32.79 -4.67 -13.79
N LYS A 94 -33.03 -4.40 -15.08
CA LYS A 94 -32.30 -5.08 -16.16
C LYS A 94 -30.86 -4.57 -16.22
N HIS A 95 -29.94 -5.39 -16.72
CA HIS A 95 -28.50 -5.08 -16.75
C HIS A 95 -28.19 -3.69 -17.32
N ARG A 96 -28.78 -3.35 -18.48
CA ARG A 96 -28.61 -2.05 -19.15
C ARG A 96 -29.15 -0.85 -18.36
N GLU A 97 -30.14 -1.08 -17.50
CA GLU A 97 -30.81 -0.04 -16.72
C GLU A 97 -30.07 0.27 -15.41
N ILE A 98 -29.23 -0.65 -14.93
CA ILE A 98 -28.52 -0.53 -13.64
C ILE A 98 -27.76 0.80 -13.50
N PRO A 99 -26.96 1.26 -14.49
CA PRO A 99 -26.22 2.51 -14.29
C PRO A 99 -27.13 3.73 -14.12
N GLN A 100 -28.20 3.83 -14.90
CA GLN A 100 -29.16 4.92 -14.77
C GLN A 100 -29.98 4.81 -13.48
N PHE A 101 -30.30 3.59 -13.05
CA PHE A 101 -30.96 3.32 -11.77
C PHE A 101 -30.14 3.85 -10.59
N CYS A 102 -28.83 3.54 -10.55
CA CYS A 102 -27.92 4.07 -9.53
C CYS A 102 -27.79 5.60 -9.62
N ALA A 103 -27.70 6.14 -10.84
CA ALA A 103 -27.59 7.58 -11.09
C ALA A 103 -28.79 8.37 -10.55
N GLY A 104 -29.97 7.75 -10.44
CA GLY A 104 -31.17 8.40 -9.87
C GLY A 104 -30.97 8.96 -8.45
N CYS A 105 -29.98 8.44 -7.70
CA CYS A 105 -29.52 9.05 -6.44
C CYS A 105 -28.07 9.52 -6.52
N HIS A 106 -27.18 8.76 -7.17
CA HIS A 106 -25.74 9.04 -7.21
C HIS A 106 -25.33 10.11 -8.22
N SER A 107 -26.28 10.71 -8.94
CA SER A 107 -26.07 11.93 -9.74
C SER A 107 -26.80 13.16 -9.19
N ASP A 108 -27.37 13.05 -7.99
CA ASP A 108 -28.06 14.15 -7.29
C ASP A 108 -27.16 14.74 -6.20
N ILE A 109 -26.66 15.97 -6.43
CA ILE A 109 -25.76 16.68 -5.51
C ILE A 109 -26.42 16.90 -4.16
N SER A 110 -27.71 17.25 -4.14
CA SER A 110 -28.45 17.53 -2.91
C SER A 110 -28.51 16.30 -2.01
N ARG A 111 -28.61 15.10 -2.60
CA ARG A 111 -28.59 13.84 -1.85
C ARG A 111 -27.19 13.43 -1.44
N MET A 112 -26.21 13.55 -2.33
CA MET A 112 -24.87 12.97 -2.15
C MET A 112 -23.90 13.83 -1.35
N ARG A 113 -24.11 15.15 -1.29
CA ARG A 113 -23.22 16.09 -0.58
C ARG A 113 -22.99 15.70 0.88
N GLN A 114 -24.03 15.25 1.59
CA GLN A 114 -23.93 14.85 3.00
C GLN A 114 -23.01 13.63 3.22
N TYR A 115 -22.76 12.83 2.18
CA TYR A 115 -21.88 11.67 2.22
C TYR A 115 -20.49 11.95 1.61
N ASN A 116 -20.24 13.20 1.19
CA ASN A 116 -19.02 13.60 0.50
C ASN A 116 -18.73 12.74 -0.76
N LEU A 117 -19.77 12.44 -1.53
CA LEU A 117 -19.67 11.68 -2.77
C LEU A 117 -19.81 12.60 -3.99
N THR A 118 -19.00 12.36 -5.02
CA THR A 118 -19.14 13.03 -6.32
C THR A 118 -20.34 12.47 -7.09
N THR A 119 -20.85 13.24 -8.06
CA THR A 119 -22.12 12.95 -8.75
C THR A 119 -22.00 12.81 -10.27
N ASP A 120 -20.78 12.97 -10.77
CA ASP A 120 -20.35 12.82 -12.15
C ASP A 120 -20.11 11.37 -12.58
N GLN A 121 -20.14 10.41 -11.64
CA GLN A 121 -19.78 9.01 -11.89
C GLN A 121 -20.55 8.34 -13.03
N PHE A 122 -21.84 8.67 -13.18
CA PHE A 122 -22.63 8.16 -14.31
C PHE A 122 -22.24 8.83 -15.64
N ALA A 123 -21.90 10.12 -15.62
CA ALA A 123 -21.42 10.81 -16.80
C ALA A 123 -20.06 10.23 -17.24
N GLU A 124 -19.13 10.03 -16.32
CA GLU A 124 -17.86 9.35 -16.58
C GLU A 124 -18.05 7.92 -17.08
N TYR A 125 -18.94 7.14 -16.45
CA TYR A 125 -19.22 5.77 -16.89
C TYR A 125 -19.66 5.72 -18.35
N LYS A 126 -20.45 6.68 -18.83
CA LYS A 126 -20.88 6.73 -20.24
C LYS A 126 -19.72 6.99 -21.22
N THR A 127 -18.64 7.65 -20.78
CA THR A 127 -17.44 7.85 -21.63
C THR A 127 -16.55 6.61 -21.66
N SER A 128 -16.65 5.73 -20.65
CA SER A 128 -15.90 4.48 -20.57
C SER A 128 -16.16 3.54 -21.74
N VAL A 129 -15.21 2.63 -22.01
CA VAL A 129 -15.40 1.55 -22.98
C VAL A 129 -16.57 0.65 -22.56
N HIS A 130 -16.73 0.37 -21.26
CA HIS A 130 -17.86 -0.42 -20.75
C HIS A 130 -19.21 0.24 -21.05
N GLY A 131 -19.35 1.54 -20.75
CA GLY A 131 -20.59 2.28 -20.98
C GLY A 131 -20.90 2.47 -22.46
N ARG A 132 -19.88 2.73 -23.30
CA ARG A 132 -20.04 2.83 -24.76
C ARG A 132 -20.51 1.51 -25.37
N LEU A 133 -19.95 0.38 -24.94
CA LEU A 133 -20.39 -0.94 -25.40
C LEU A 133 -21.78 -1.30 -24.88
N LEU A 134 -22.07 -1.02 -23.60
CA LEU A 134 -23.38 -1.25 -23.01
C LEU A 134 -24.46 -0.49 -23.78
N TYR A 135 -24.30 0.83 -23.96
CA TYR A 135 -25.34 1.65 -24.56
C TYR A 135 -25.36 1.60 -26.07
N GLY A 136 -24.18 1.60 -26.72
CA GLY A 136 -24.05 1.66 -28.17
C GLY A 136 -24.22 0.31 -28.87
N LYS A 137 -23.77 -0.79 -28.26
CA LYS A 137 -23.88 -2.14 -28.85
C LYS A 137 -24.85 -3.06 -28.12
N ASN A 138 -25.45 -2.59 -27.02
CA ASN A 138 -26.33 -3.40 -26.18
C ASN A 138 -25.66 -4.68 -25.68
N ASP A 139 -24.35 -4.65 -25.43
CA ASP A 139 -23.59 -5.83 -25.00
C ASP A 139 -23.83 -6.11 -23.50
N PRO A 140 -24.52 -7.21 -23.13
CA PRO A 140 -24.84 -7.49 -21.73
C PRO A 140 -23.63 -8.00 -20.93
N ARG A 141 -22.50 -8.31 -21.58
CA ARG A 141 -21.28 -8.78 -20.91
C ARG A 141 -20.48 -7.63 -20.29
N THR A 142 -20.75 -6.38 -20.67
CA THR A 142 -19.99 -5.24 -20.17
C THR A 142 -20.25 -4.98 -18.69
N ALA A 143 -19.23 -4.55 -17.95
CA ALA A 143 -19.37 -4.19 -16.56
C ALA A 143 -20.33 -3.00 -16.35
N VAL A 144 -21.13 -3.07 -15.28
CA VAL A 144 -22.01 -2.00 -14.78
C VAL A 144 -21.66 -1.71 -13.32
N CYS A 145 -22.32 -0.74 -12.68
CA CYS A 145 -22.05 -0.33 -11.30
C CYS A 145 -21.93 -1.51 -10.32
N THR A 146 -22.85 -2.47 -10.44
CA THR A 146 -22.90 -3.64 -9.56
C THR A 146 -21.82 -4.68 -9.83
N SER A 147 -21.13 -4.61 -10.98
CA SER A 147 -19.99 -5.50 -11.28
C SER A 147 -18.79 -5.22 -10.38
N CYS A 148 -18.64 -3.97 -9.92
CA CYS A 148 -17.56 -3.55 -9.03
C CYS A 148 -18.04 -3.32 -7.59
N HIS A 149 -19.19 -2.69 -7.38
CA HIS A 149 -19.63 -2.30 -6.04
C HIS A 149 -20.41 -3.38 -5.27
N GLY A 150 -20.85 -4.45 -5.92
CA GLY A 150 -21.82 -5.39 -5.34
C GLY A 150 -23.26 -4.97 -5.61
N LYS A 151 -24.24 -5.67 -5.02
CA LYS A 151 -25.67 -5.45 -5.30
C LYS A 151 -26.43 -5.10 -4.03
N HIS A 152 -26.51 -6.05 -3.11
CA HIS A 152 -27.15 -5.86 -1.81
C HIS A 152 -26.11 -5.72 -0.70
N ASP A 153 -24.85 -6.06 -0.95
CA ASP A 153 -23.70 -6.03 -0.06
C ASP A 153 -22.76 -4.85 -0.33
N ILE A 154 -23.29 -3.72 -0.80
CA ILE A 154 -22.49 -2.57 -1.23
C ILE A 154 -21.76 -1.97 -0.03
N ARG A 155 -20.43 -2.03 -0.03
CA ARG A 155 -19.56 -1.59 1.07
C ARG A 155 -18.86 -0.25 0.78
N ARG A 156 -18.41 0.45 1.83
CA ARG A 156 -17.62 1.69 1.69
C ARG A 156 -16.31 1.37 0.99
N LYS A 157 -15.79 2.31 0.18
CA LYS A 157 -14.48 2.12 -0.47
C LYS A 157 -13.32 1.94 0.51
N SER A 158 -13.49 2.40 1.76
CA SER A 158 -12.53 2.28 2.85
C SER A 158 -12.64 0.98 3.64
N ASP A 159 -13.69 0.18 3.42
CA ASP A 159 -13.86 -1.12 4.05
C ASP A 159 -12.93 -2.14 3.35
N PRO A 160 -12.00 -2.80 4.06
CA PRO A 160 -11.11 -3.82 3.49
C PRO A 160 -11.83 -4.99 2.80
N GLN A 161 -13.08 -5.27 3.15
CA GLN A 161 -13.90 -6.31 2.52
C GLN A 161 -14.62 -5.82 1.25
N SER A 162 -14.59 -4.52 0.96
CA SER A 162 -15.18 -3.97 -0.26
C SER A 162 -14.41 -4.43 -1.50
N PRO A 163 -15.09 -4.86 -2.59
CA PRO A 163 -14.39 -5.21 -3.82
C PRO A 163 -13.66 -4.01 -4.46
N VAL A 164 -14.10 -2.78 -4.15
CA VAL A 164 -13.45 -1.54 -4.60
C VAL A 164 -12.46 -0.97 -3.57
N PHE A 165 -12.15 -1.71 -2.51
CA PHE A 165 -11.03 -1.38 -1.64
C PHE A 165 -9.72 -1.42 -2.41
N ARG A 166 -8.78 -0.53 -2.09
CA ARG A 166 -7.57 -0.26 -2.89
C ARG A 166 -6.80 -1.53 -3.30
N SER A 167 -6.56 -2.44 -2.36
CA SER A 167 -5.84 -3.71 -2.61
C SER A 167 -6.68 -4.77 -3.32
N ASN A 168 -8.01 -4.62 -3.32
CA ASN A 168 -8.94 -5.56 -3.94
C ASN A 168 -9.25 -5.20 -5.40
N VAL A 169 -9.03 -3.94 -5.81
CA VAL A 169 -9.26 -3.46 -7.19
C VAL A 169 -8.66 -4.39 -8.25
N PRO A 170 -7.39 -4.85 -8.17
CA PRO A 170 -6.84 -5.76 -9.17
C PRO A 170 -7.64 -7.07 -9.29
N ALA A 171 -8.07 -7.64 -8.16
CA ALA A 171 -8.91 -8.83 -8.17
C ALA A 171 -10.29 -8.54 -8.79
N THR A 172 -10.87 -7.38 -8.50
CA THR A 172 -12.17 -6.94 -9.07
C THR A 172 -12.12 -6.79 -10.58
N CYS A 173 -11.09 -6.13 -11.13
CA CYS A 173 -10.88 -6.06 -12.58
C CYS A 173 -10.59 -7.45 -13.18
N GLY A 174 -9.79 -8.24 -12.46
CA GLY A 174 -9.39 -9.59 -12.83
C GLY A 174 -10.53 -10.59 -12.99
N LYS A 175 -11.67 -10.38 -12.35
CA LYS A 175 -12.87 -11.22 -12.53
C LYS A 175 -13.29 -11.38 -13.99
N CYS A 176 -13.02 -10.37 -14.82
CA CYS A 176 -13.29 -10.41 -16.25
C CYS A 176 -11.99 -10.30 -17.07
N HIS A 177 -11.07 -9.41 -16.70
CA HIS A 177 -9.86 -9.18 -17.49
C HIS A 177 -8.78 -10.27 -17.37
N ALA A 178 -8.95 -11.26 -16.48
CA ALA A 178 -8.12 -12.45 -16.43
C ALA A 178 -8.87 -13.72 -16.89
N ASP A 179 -10.08 -13.56 -17.44
CA ASP A 179 -10.91 -14.66 -17.94
C ASP A 179 -10.87 -14.68 -19.48
N SER A 180 -10.33 -15.78 -20.04
CA SER A 180 -10.16 -15.93 -21.48
C SER A 180 -11.48 -16.00 -22.22
N GLU A 181 -12.49 -16.69 -21.68
CA GLU A 181 -13.79 -16.82 -22.33
C GLU A 181 -14.52 -15.47 -22.34
N MET A 182 -14.39 -14.71 -21.27
CA MET A 182 -14.96 -13.37 -21.18
C MET A 182 -14.30 -12.37 -22.13
N MET A 183 -12.96 -12.41 -22.26
CA MET A 183 -12.20 -11.41 -23.04
C MET A 183 -12.01 -11.77 -24.52
N LYS A 184 -12.14 -13.03 -24.89
CA LYS A 184 -11.98 -13.51 -26.27
C LYS A 184 -12.81 -12.74 -27.30
N PRO A 185 -14.11 -12.41 -27.08
CA PRO A 185 -14.89 -11.62 -28.03
C PRO A 185 -14.38 -10.19 -28.24
N TYR A 186 -13.57 -9.68 -27.32
CA TYR A 186 -13.02 -8.32 -27.35
C TYR A 186 -11.57 -8.27 -27.85
N GLY A 187 -10.92 -9.43 -28.05
CA GLY A 187 -9.50 -9.51 -28.44
C GLY A 187 -8.54 -8.95 -27.39
N ILE A 188 -8.96 -8.89 -26.12
CA ILE A 188 -8.14 -8.38 -25.03
C ILE A 188 -7.33 -9.55 -24.46
N PRO A 189 -5.98 -9.42 -24.30
CA PRO A 189 -5.18 -10.43 -23.62
C PRO A 189 -5.66 -10.64 -22.17
N VAL A 190 -5.23 -11.70 -21.49
CA VAL A 190 -5.64 -11.98 -20.10
C VAL A 190 -4.49 -12.08 -19.11
N SER A 191 -3.26 -11.80 -19.55
CA SER A 191 -2.06 -11.83 -18.70
C SER A 191 -1.94 -10.63 -17.77
N GLN A 192 -2.69 -9.55 -18.00
CA GLN A 192 -2.45 -8.24 -17.39
C GLN A 192 -2.53 -8.25 -15.86
N LEU A 193 -3.41 -9.08 -15.29
CA LEU A 193 -3.49 -9.23 -13.83
C LEU A 193 -2.22 -9.85 -13.26
N GLU A 194 -1.72 -10.89 -13.91
CA GLU A 194 -0.51 -11.59 -13.50
C GLU A 194 0.72 -10.72 -13.71
N ASP A 195 0.81 -10.06 -14.87
CA ASP A 195 1.86 -9.07 -15.16
C ASP A 195 1.89 -7.96 -14.09
N PHE A 196 0.73 -7.40 -13.73
CA PHE A 196 0.62 -6.38 -12.68
C PHE A 196 1.05 -6.89 -11.30
N ARG A 197 0.62 -8.09 -10.91
CA ARG A 197 1.00 -8.70 -9.63
C ARG A 197 2.50 -8.94 -9.51
N ASN A 198 3.14 -9.30 -10.62
CA ASN A 198 4.58 -9.54 -10.68
C ASN A 198 5.39 -8.25 -10.78
N GLY A 199 4.78 -7.19 -11.31
CA GLY A 199 5.39 -5.86 -11.38
C GLY A 199 5.61 -5.17 -10.04
N VAL A 200 6.44 -4.11 -10.06
CA VAL A 200 6.84 -3.42 -8.83
C VAL A 200 5.63 -2.83 -8.08
N HIS A 201 4.66 -2.25 -8.80
CA HIS A 201 3.47 -1.67 -8.22
C HIS A 201 2.57 -2.70 -7.53
N GLY A 202 2.31 -3.85 -8.18
CA GLY A 202 1.51 -4.92 -7.58
C GLY A 202 2.19 -5.55 -6.37
N ARG A 203 3.52 -5.69 -6.39
CA ARG A 203 4.29 -6.18 -5.25
C ARG A 203 4.25 -5.22 -4.06
N ILE A 204 4.35 -3.90 -4.28
CA ILE A 204 4.20 -2.90 -3.19
C ILE A 204 2.77 -2.95 -2.66
N LEU A 205 1.76 -2.97 -3.54
CA LEU A 205 0.35 -3.04 -3.15
C LEU A 205 0.04 -4.29 -2.31
N ALA A 206 0.71 -5.40 -2.60
CA ALA A 206 0.61 -6.65 -1.85
C ALA A 206 1.47 -6.69 -0.57
N GLY A 207 2.19 -5.62 -0.21
CA GLY A 207 3.06 -5.58 0.96
C GLY A 207 4.32 -6.45 0.84
N LYS A 208 4.70 -6.87 -0.38
CA LYS A 208 5.84 -7.77 -0.63
C LYS A 208 7.19 -7.03 -0.76
N ILE A 209 7.21 -5.70 -0.67
CA ILE A 209 8.43 -4.89 -0.72
C ILE A 209 8.61 -4.17 0.63
N PRO A 210 9.59 -4.58 1.46
CA PRO A 210 9.85 -3.94 2.75
C PRO A 210 10.13 -2.43 2.61
N GLY A 211 9.69 -1.65 3.60
CA GLY A 211 9.92 -0.19 3.64
C GLY A 211 9.10 0.63 2.63
N LYS A 212 8.23 0.00 1.83
CA LYS A 212 7.30 0.69 0.92
C LYS A 212 5.88 0.61 1.47
N ASN A 213 5.13 1.71 1.35
CA ASN A 213 3.76 1.81 1.87
C ASN A 213 2.74 1.27 0.84
N PRO A 214 2.03 0.17 1.13
CA PRO A 214 1.03 -0.39 0.21
C PRO A 214 -0.14 0.56 -0.06
N SER A 215 -0.47 1.43 0.88
CA SER A 215 -1.61 2.35 0.79
C SER A 215 -1.46 3.43 -0.27
N ILE A 216 -0.23 3.71 -0.72
CA ILE A 216 0.07 4.67 -1.80
C ILE A 216 0.42 3.99 -3.12
N ALA A 217 0.60 2.66 -3.14
CA ALA A 217 0.96 1.92 -4.34
C ALA A 217 -0.16 1.99 -5.39
N PRO A 218 0.11 2.38 -6.65
CA PRO A 218 -0.93 2.47 -7.66
C PRO A 218 -1.54 1.09 -7.97
N ASN A 219 -2.80 1.07 -8.35
CA ASN A 219 -3.55 -0.12 -8.78
C ASN A 219 -4.12 0.08 -10.19
N CYS A 220 -4.89 -0.89 -10.70
CA CYS A 220 -5.46 -0.83 -12.04
C CYS A 220 -6.26 0.47 -12.29
N ALA A 221 -7.06 0.90 -11.33
CA ALA A 221 -7.88 2.11 -11.44
C ALA A 221 -7.06 3.42 -11.32
N THR A 222 -5.81 3.35 -10.84
CA THR A 222 -4.92 4.51 -10.79
C THR A 222 -4.46 4.90 -12.19
N CYS A 223 -4.24 3.93 -13.09
CA CYS A 223 -3.80 4.18 -14.46
C CYS A 223 -4.96 4.23 -15.46
N HIS A 224 -5.99 3.40 -15.27
CA HIS A 224 -7.13 3.30 -16.18
C HIS A 224 -8.34 4.16 -15.74
N GLY A 225 -8.26 4.83 -14.59
CA GLY A 225 -9.41 5.52 -14.00
C GLY A 225 -10.41 4.57 -13.34
N VAL A 226 -11.41 5.15 -12.65
CA VAL A 226 -12.37 4.39 -11.84
C VAL A 226 -13.71 4.23 -12.56
N HIS A 227 -14.46 5.32 -12.75
CA HIS A 227 -15.78 5.27 -13.40
C HIS A 227 -15.68 5.52 -14.91
N GLY A 228 -14.74 6.36 -15.34
CA GLY A 228 -14.32 6.43 -16.76
C GLY A 228 -13.60 5.18 -17.26
N ALA A 229 -12.90 4.44 -16.39
CA ALA A 229 -12.27 3.13 -16.65
C ALA A 229 -11.75 2.93 -18.10
N THR A 230 -11.02 3.90 -18.62
CA THR A 230 -10.55 3.93 -20.01
C THR A 230 -9.04 3.74 -20.00
N PRO A 231 -8.50 2.80 -20.81
CA PRO A 231 -7.06 2.70 -20.98
C PRO A 231 -6.49 4.05 -21.40
N PRO A 232 -5.43 4.54 -20.74
CA PRO A 232 -4.83 5.80 -21.15
C PRO A 232 -4.41 5.70 -22.61
N GLY A 233 -4.66 6.77 -23.37
CA GLY A 233 -4.20 6.84 -24.75
C GLY A 233 -2.68 6.66 -24.80
N VAL A 234 -2.17 6.09 -25.89
CA VAL A 234 -0.73 5.82 -26.06
C VAL A 234 0.15 7.07 -25.91
N ALA A 235 -0.37 8.26 -26.25
CA ALA A 235 0.30 9.55 -26.08
C ALA A 235 0.29 10.07 -24.62
N GLU A 236 -0.61 9.57 -23.77
CA GLU A 236 -0.88 10.08 -22.42
C GLU A 236 -0.20 9.26 -21.32
N ILE A 237 0.42 8.11 -21.67
CA ILE A 237 1.09 7.22 -20.72
C ILE A 237 2.18 7.94 -19.91
N ALA A 238 2.93 8.86 -20.55
CA ALA A 238 3.93 9.68 -19.87
C ALA A 238 3.32 10.59 -18.79
N ASN A 239 2.11 11.10 -19.01
CA ASN A 239 1.39 11.94 -18.04
C ASN A 239 0.88 11.09 -16.87
N VAL A 240 0.42 9.86 -17.12
CA VAL A 240 -0.03 8.94 -16.07
C VAL A 240 1.12 8.60 -15.12
N CYS A 241 2.29 8.20 -15.65
CA CYS A 241 3.46 7.88 -14.84
C CYS A 241 4.02 9.14 -14.15
N GLY A 242 4.09 10.26 -14.87
CA GLY A 242 4.67 11.53 -14.40
C GLY A 242 3.93 12.17 -13.24
N ASN A 243 2.64 11.87 -13.04
CA ASN A 243 1.87 12.36 -11.89
C ASN A 243 2.45 11.91 -10.54
N CYS A 244 3.14 10.76 -10.50
CA CYS A 244 3.85 10.28 -9.32
C CYS A 244 5.38 10.30 -9.51
N HIS A 245 5.86 9.96 -10.70
CA HIS A 245 7.28 9.93 -11.03
C HIS A 245 7.76 11.24 -11.68
N GLY A 246 7.40 12.38 -11.06
CA GLY A 246 7.67 13.71 -11.62
C GLY A 246 9.16 14.03 -11.82
N VAL A 247 10.01 13.60 -10.89
CA VAL A 247 11.48 13.77 -10.99
C VAL A 247 12.05 12.97 -12.16
N VAL A 248 11.62 11.70 -12.29
CA VAL A 248 12.00 10.82 -13.41
C VAL A 248 11.53 11.41 -14.74
N ALA A 249 10.28 11.87 -14.81
CA ALA A 249 9.74 12.53 -15.99
C ALA A 249 10.50 13.82 -16.33
N GLY A 250 10.99 14.55 -15.31
CA GLY A 250 11.88 15.70 -15.48
C GLY A 250 13.17 15.33 -16.21
N TYR A 251 13.93 14.38 -15.67
CA TYR A 251 15.17 13.91 -16.31
C TYR A 251 14.93 13.31 -17.69
N PHE A 252 13.87 12.52 -17.86
CA PHE A 252 13.54 11.93 -19.15
C PHE A 252 13.34 12.99 -20.25
N ARG A 253 12.74 14.14 -19.91
CA ARG A 253 12.54 15.26 -20.87
C ARG A 253 13.85 15.91 -21.32
N GLU A 254 14.92 15.80 -20.55
CA GLU A 254 16.25 16.31 -20.92
C GLU A 254 16.97 15.37 -21.90
N GLY A 255 16.56 14.11 -21.95
CA GLY A 255 17.26 13.04 -22.68
C GLY A 255 16.95 12.95 -24.18
N PRO A 256 17.78 12.21 -24.93
CA PRO A 256 17.59 11.97 -26.37
C PRO A 256 16.29 11.24 -26.69
N HIS A 257 15.82 10.35 -25.81
CA HIS A 257 14.57 9.62 -26.01
C HIS A 257 13.32 10.52 -26.02
N PHE A 258 13.33 11.62 -25.28
CA PHE A 258 12.22 12.58 -25.32
C PHE A 258 12.15 13.34 -26.65
N ARG A 259 13.30 13.61 -27.27
CA ARG A 259 13.35 14.15 -28.63
C ARG A 259 12.82 13.13 -29.65
N ALA A 260 13.26 11.87 -29.52
CA ALA A 260 12.78 10.79 -30.38
C ALA A 260 11.25 10.59 -30.31
N ILE A 261 10.63 10.72 -29.14
CA ILE A 261 9.16 10.67 -29.02
C ILE A 261 8.48 11.79 -29.84
N GLN A 262 9.04 12.99 -29.86
CA GLN A 262 8.43 14.11 -30.60
C GLN A 262 8.48 13.90 -32.11
N GLU A 263 9.50 13.18 -32.60
CA GLU A 263 9.71 12.91 -34.02
C GLU A 263 9.02 11.62 -34.49
N ALA A 264 9.14 10.54 -33.73
CA ALA A 264 8.75 9.19 -34.12
C ALA A 264 7.68 8.55 -33.20
N GLY A 265 7.31 9.19 -32.10
CA GLY A 265 6.31 8.69 -31.14
C GLY A 265 6.83 7.63 -30.15
N GLU A 266 8.10 7.23 -30.23
CA GLU A 266 8.78 6.22 -29.40
C GLU A 266 10.26 6.63 -29.14
N PRO A 267 10.93 6.12 -28.09
CA PRO A 267 10.45 5.15 -27.11
C PRO A 267 9.69 5.81 -25.94
N ARG A 268 8.60 5.20 -25.49
CA ARG A 268 7.82 5.62 -24.31
C ARG A 268 8.32 4.99 -23.02
N CYS A 269 7.82 5.45 -21.86
CA CYS A 269 8.15 4.88 -20.55
C CYS A 269 7.92 3.35 -20.52
N VAL A 270 6.80 2.92 -21.11
CA VAL A 270 6.38 1.52 -21.15
C VAL A 270 7.16 0.68 -22.15
N SER A 271 7.91 1.30 -23.07
CA SER A 271 8.76 0.58 -24.02
C SER A 271 9.91 -0.11 -23.29
N CYS A 272 10.42 0.50 -22.21
CA CYS A 272 11.41 -0.09 -21.31
C CYS A 272 10.76 -0.81 -20.10
N HIS A 273 9.83 -0.16 -19.41
CA HIS A 273 9.26 -0.67 -18.17
C HIS A 273 8.11 -1.66 -18.36
N GLY A 274 7.53 -1.76 -19.55
CA GLY A 274 6.30 -2.50 -19.80
C GLY A 274 5.04 -1.80 -19.24
N ASN A 275 3.89 -2.10 -19.85
CA ASN A 275 2.60 -1.50 -19.49
C ASN A 275 2.07 -1.97 -18.14
N HIS A 276 1.76 -3.27 -18.04
CA HIS A 276 1.21 -3.90 -16.82
C HIS A 276 2.28 -4.61 -16.01
N SER A 277 3.39 -5.03 -16.61
CA SER A 277 4.49 -5.67 -15.88
C SER A 277 5.29 -4.71 -15.00
N ASN A 278 5.18 -3.40 -15.24
CA ASN A 278 5.83 -2.32 -14.47
C ASN A 278 7.21 -2.74 -13.93
N ARG A 279 8.06 -3.19 -14.84
CA ARG A 279 9.34 -3.84 -14.55
C ARG A 279 10.22 -2.83 -13.84
N ASN A 280 10.87 -3.29 -12.78
CA ASN A 280 11.97 -2.56 -12.18
C ASN A 280 13.22 -2.87 -13.03
N PRO A 281 13.78 -1.91 -13.79
CA PRO A 281 14.98 -2.17 -14.56
C PRO A 281 16.12 -2.50 -13.61
N SER A 282 16.83 -3.60 -13.86
CA SER A 282 18.14 -3.85 -13.27
C SER A 282 19.23 -3.40 -14.25
N LEU A 283 20.50 -3.46 -13.84
CA LEU A 283 21.63 -3.23 -14.74
C LEU A 283 21.58 -4.08 -16.03
N LYS A 284 20.81 -5.18 -16.06
CA LYS A 284 20.55 -5.98 -17.26
C LYS A 284 19.99 -5.15 -18.42
N VAL A 285 19.22 -4.09 -18.13
CA VAL A 285 18.64 -3.21 -19.16
C VAL A 285 19.72 -2.60 -20.06
N LEU A 286 20.92 -2.38 -19.51
CA LEU A 286 22.05 -1.74 -20.18
C LEU A 286 22.84 -2.67 -21.11
N SER A 287 22.67 -3.98 -20.99
CA SER A 287 23.48 -4.97 -21.74
C SER A 287 22.66 -6.01 -22.48
N GLY A 288 21.35 -6.02 -22.32
CA GLY A 288 20.47 -7.01 -22.90
C GLY A 288 19.86 -6.59 -24.25
N THR A 289 19.28 -7.56 -24.96
CA THR A 289 18.61 -7.41 -26.26
C THR A 289 17.12 -7.78 -26.22
N GLY A 290 16.61 -8.20 -25.06
CA GLY A 290 15.22 -8.55 -24.85
C GLY A 290 14.29 -7.32 -24.73
N PRO A 291 12.97 -7.55 -24.58
CA PRO A 291 11.98 -6.48 -24.52
C PRO A 291 12.26 -5.46 -23.41
N GLY A 292 12.45 -4.21 -23.81
CA GLY A 292 12.73 -3.09 -22.92
C GLY A 292 14.19 -2.90 -22.52
N GLU A 293 15.09 -3.73 -23.07
CA GLU A 293 16.55 -3.61 -22.92
C GLU A 293 17.12 -2.80 -24.10
N CYS A 294 18.22 -2.08 -23.90
CA CYS A 294 18.75 -1.12 -24.89
C CYS A 294 19.02 -1.76 -26.26
N GLY A 295 19.55 -2.99 -26.27
CA GLY A 295 19.88 -3.73 -27.49
C GLY A 295 18.68 -4.22 -28.29
N SER A 296 17.44 -4.01 -27.81
CA SER A 296 16.24 -4.28 -28.60
C SER A 296 15.98 -3.22 -29.69
N CYS A 297 16.55 -2.02 -29.53
CA CYS A 297 16.39 -0.91 -30.47
C CYS A 297 17.72 -0.34 -30.98
N HIS A 298 18.81 -0.52 -30.25
CA HIS A 298 20.13 -0.01 -30.62
C HIS A 298 21.05 -1.13 -31.10
N GLU A 299 21.77 -0.87 -32.19
CA GLU A 299 22.72 -1.82 -32.78
C GLU A 299 24.01 -1.94 -31.95
N PRO A 300 24.66 -3.12 -31.95
CA PRO A 300 25.99 -3.30 -31.37
C PRO A 300 27.00 -2.28 -31.94
N GLY A 301 27.80 -1.66 -31.06
CA GLY A 301 28.78 -0.62 -31.45
C GLY A 301 28.17 0.77 -31.65
N SER A 302 26.88 0.97 -31.43
CA SER A 302 26.29 2.31 -31.39
C SER A 302 26.73 3.07 -30.14
N ALA A 303 26.84 4.41 -30.26
CA ALA A 303 27.17 5.29 -29.14
C ALA A 303 26.21 5.13 -27.93
N ALA A 304 24.96 4.75 -28.18
CA ALA A 304 23.98 4.49 -27.14
C ALA A 304 24.32 3.24 -26.30
N LEU A 305 24.76 2.15 -26.94
CA LEU A 305 25.18 0.94 -26.23
C LEU A 305 26.56 1.11 -25.59
N GLU A 306 27.44 1.93 -26.15
CA GLU A 306 28.69 2.32 -25.50
C GLU A 306 28.40 3.09 -24.20
N PHE A 307 27.52 4.08 -24.24
CA PHE A 307 27.05 4.80 -23.03
C PHE A 307 26.48 3.83 -21.99
N ALA A 308 25.60 2.92 -22.41
CA ALA A 308 24.99 1.94 -21.50
C ALA A 308 26.05 1.02 -20.88
N GLY A 309 27.05 0.61 -21.67
CA GLY A 309 28.20 -0.17 -21.21
C GLY A 309 29.03 0.57 -20.17
N THR A 310 29.43 1.81 -20.46
CA THR A 310 30.18 2.67 -19.52
C THR A 310 29.43 2.83 -18.21
N LEU A 311 28.14 3.14 -18.25
CA LEU A 311 27.37 3.33 -17.03
C LEU A 311 27.25 2.03 -16.22
N ARG A 312 27.03 0.88 -16.86
CA ARG A 312 27.01 -0.42 -16.19
C ARG A 312 28.32 -0.68 -15.48
N ASP A 313 29.45 -0.43 -16.14
CA ASP A 313 30.78 -0.68 -15.60
C ASP A 313 31.13 0.27 -14.44
N LEU A 314 30.55 1.46 -14.44
CA LEU A 314 30.60 2.39 -13.30
C LEU A 314 29.68 1.95 -12.16
N MET A 315 28.44 1.53 -12.43
CA MET A 315 27.46 1.22 -11.37
C MET A 315 27.70 -0.13 -10.68
N LYS A 316 28.15 -1.14 -11.41
CA LYS A 316 28.31 -2.50 -10.88
C LYS A 316 29.25 -2.55 -9.66
N PRO A 317 30.45 -1.95 -9.66
CA PRO A 317 31.33 -1.93 -8.49
C PRO A 317 30.72 -1.21 -7.27
N LEU A 318 29.91 -0.18 -7.49
CA LEU A 318 29.21 0.53 -6.41
C LEU A 318 28.17 -0.38 -5.75
N GLU A 319 27.34 -1.07 -6.53
CA GLU A 319 26.34 -2.02 -6.01
C GLU A 319 27.00 -3.16 -5.22
N GLU A 320 28.06 -3.75 -5.77
CA GLU A 320 28.81 -4.83 -5.13
C GLU A 320 29.50 -4.36 -3.84
N THR A 321 30.13 -3.19 -3.85
CA THR A 321 30.81 -2.62 -2.68
C THR A 321 29.82 -2.26 -1.57
N MET A 322 28.70 -1.63 -1.91
CA MET A 322 27.66 -1.28 -0.95
C MET A 322 27.04 -2.54 -0.33
N ALA A 323 26.80 -3.58 -1.12
CA ALA A 323 26.29 -4.86 -0.60
C ALA A 323 27.30 -5.55 0.35
N ALA A 324 28.59 -5.52 0.02
CA ALA A 324 29.64 -6.07 0.86
C ALA A 324 29.77 -5.32 2.21
N ILE A 325 29.84 -3.99 2.17
CA ILE A 325 29.92 -3.16 3.37
C ILE A 325 28.65 -3.29 4.23
N GLY A 326 27.48 -3.43 3.60
CA GLY A 326 26.23 -3.67 4.32
C GLY A 326 26.25 -4.94 5.18
N LYS A 327 26.86 -6.03 4.68
CA LYS A 327 27.04 -7.27 5.47
C LYS A 327 27.97 -7.05 6.66
N GLU A 328 29.10 -6.37 6.44
CA GLU A 328 30.05 -6.04 7.51
C GLU A 328 29.42 -5.16 8.60
N LEU A 329 28.58 -4.19 8.19
CA LEU A 329 27.83 -3.34 9.12
C LEU A 329 26.87 -4.16 9.99
N GLU A 330 26.12 -5.10 9.39
CA GLU A 330 25.25 -6.00 10.15
C GLU A 330 26.03 -6.89 11.13
N GLU A 331 27.15 -7.46 10.69
CA GLU A 331 28.02 -8.30 11.52
C GLU A 331 28.63 -7.51 12.69
N ALA A 332 29.17 -6.32 12.42
CA ALA A 332 29.74 -5.43 13.43
C ALA A 332 28.68 -4.95 14.44
N SER A 333 27.47 -4.66 13.97
CA SER A 333 26.34 -4.27 14.81
C SER A 333 25.91 -5.43 15.74
N ARG A 334 25.80 -6.66 15.22
CA ARG A 334 25.51 -7.86 16.04
C ARG A 334 26.59 -8.17 17.06
N ALA A 335 27.84 -7.83 16.75
CA ALA A 335 28.97 -7.96 17.67
C ALA A 335 29.04 -6.84 18.73
N GLY A 336 28.05 -5.93 18.78
CA GLY A 336 27.97 -4.85 19.77
C GLY A 336 29.04 -3.76 19.57
N ARG A 337 29.59 -3.61 18.37
CA ARG A 337 30.59 -2.57 18.06
C ARG A 337 29.90 -1.23 17.82
N ASN A 338 30.63 -0.14 18.09
CA ASN A 338 30.18 1.18 17.65
C ASN A 338 30.29 1.23 16.12
N VAL A 339 29.15 1.38 15.45
CA VAL A 339 29.02 1.40 14.00
C VAL A 339 28.41 2.70 13.49
N ASP A 340 28.33 3.74 14.32
CA ASP A 340 27.56 4.96 14.00
C ASP A 340 28.10 5.65 12.75
N ARG A 341 29.42 5.84 12.65
CA ARG A 341 30.07 6.43 11.47
C ARG A 341 29.94 5.55 10.22
N LEU A 342 30.16 4.24 10.38
CA LEU A 342 30.00 3.29 9.29
C LEU A 342 28.58 3.33 8.73
N LYS A 343 27.58 3.34 9.62
CA LYS A 343 26.17 3.45 9.27
C LYS A 343 25.87 4.76 8.54
N GLU A 344 26.37 5.89 9.06
CA GLU A 344 26.21 7.21 8.43
C GLU A 344 26.77 7.24 7.01
N ASP A 345 28.01 6.76 6.79
CA ASP A 345 28.61 6.73 5.46
C ASP A 345 27.85 5.80 4.50
N VAL A 346 27.37 4.64 4.98
CA VAL A 346 26.54 3.72 4.19
C VAL A 346 25.19 4.37 3.82
N ASP A 347 24.55 5.06 4.76
CA ASP A 347 23.28 5.75 4.53
C ASP A 347 23.45 6.93 3.56
N ASN A 348 24.57 7.66 3.63
CA ASN A 348 24.93 8.71 2.68
C ASN A 348 25.19 8.14 1.27
N ALA A 349 25.94 7.04 1.16
CA ALA A 349 26.15 6.36 -0.12
C ALA A 349 24.82 5.86 -0.72
N ARG A 350 23.95 5.26 0.10
CA ARG A 350 22.61 4.83 -0.30
C ARG A 350 21.75 6.00 -0.79
N THR A 351 21.84 7.16 -0.13
CA THR A 351 21.13 8.36 -0.56
C THR A 351 21.57 8.78 -1.97
N LYS A 352 22.87 8.72 -2.28
CA LYS A 352 23.36 9.00 -3.63
C LYS A 352 22.91 7.97 -4.66
N MET A 353 22.79 6.69 -4.31
CA MET A 353 22.18 5.69 -5.19
C MET A 353 20.71 6.01 -5.50
N ILE A 354 19.94 6.49 -4.52
CA ILE A 354 18.55 6.93 -4.71
C ILE A 354 18.47 8.16 -5.64
N GLU A 355 19.46 9.05 -5.60
CA GLU A 355 19.56 10.20 -6.51
C GLU A 355 19.98 9.80 -7.94
N ILE A 356 20.81 8.76 -8.09
CA ILE A 356 21.29 8.23 -9.38
C ILE A 356 20.14 7.61 -10.19
N GLU A 357 19.26 6.84 -9.55
CA GLU A 357 18.15 6.13 -10.22
C GLU A 357 17.28 7.05 -11.12
N PRO A 358 16.75 8.20 -10.65
CA PRO A 358 16.01 9.11 -11.52
C PRO A 358 16.93 9.85 -12.51
N ALA A 359 18.14 10.25 -12.11
CA ALA A 359 19.08 10.99 -12.96
C ALA A 359 19.48 10.20 -14.22
N PHE A 360 19.54 8.87 -14.11
CA PHE A 360 19.78 7.97 -15.24
C PHE A 360 18.84 8.23 -16.43
N HIS A 361 17.60 8.66 -16.18
CA HIS A 361 16.62 8.87 -17.24
C HIS A 361 16.95 10.04 -18.17
N ALA A 362 17.92 10.90 -17.80
CA ALA A 362 18.48 11.90 -18.70
C ALA A 362 19.40 11.30 -19.77
N VAL A 363 19.83 10.04 -19.61
CA VAL A 363 20.76 9.34 -20.51
C VAL A 363 22.00 10.21 -20.79
N SER A 364 22.56 10.77 -19.71
CA SER A 364 23.66 11.74 -19.78
C SER A 364 24.67 11.48 -18.66
N LEU A 365 25.92 11.20 -19.02
CA LEU A 365 26.99 10.98 -18.05
C LEU A 365 27.21 12.21 -17.15
N ASP A 366 27.05 13.42 -17.67
CA ASP A 366 27.22 14.66 -16.91
C ASP A 366 26.24 14.76 -15.73
N ARG A 367 25.06 14.14 -15.85
CA ARG A 367 24.07 14.08 -14.76
C ARG A 367 24.40 13.01 -13.72
N VAL A 368 24.96 11.87 -14.12
CA VAL A 368 25.13 10.72 -13.23
C VAL A 368 26.52 10.67 -12.58
N LEU A 369 27.58 11.06 -13.31
CA LEU A 369 28.96 10.97 -12.84
C LEU A 369 29.22 11.71 -11.51
N PRO A 370 28.73 12.95 -11.29
CA PRO A 370 28.95 13.64 -10.01
C PRO A 370 28.34 12.89 -8.82
N LEU A 371 27.20 12.23 -9.02
CA LEU A 371 26.52 11.45 -7.99
C LEU A 371 27.26 10.14 -7.71
N ILE A 372 27.75 9.48 -8.77
CA ILE A 372 28.59 8.27 -8.66
C ILE A 372 29.85 8.58 -7.86
N HIS A 373 30.58 9.65 -8.19
CA HIS A 373 31.79 10.04 -7.46
C HIS A 373 31.52 10.34 -5.98
N GLN A 374 30.38 10.97 -5.67
CA GLN A 374 29.97 11.19 -4.28
C GLN A 374 29.68 9.86 -3.56
N ALA A 375 28.92 8.96 -4.19
CA ALA A 375 28.64 7.63 -3.64
C ALA A 375 29.93 6.85 -3.36
N GLU A 376 30.87 6.84 -4.30
CA GLU A 376 32.18 6.23 -4.13
C GLU A 376 32.98 6.84 -2.97
N ALA A 377 32.93 8.16 -2.81
CA ALA A 377 33.63 8.84 -1.72
C ALA A 377 33.11 8.38 -0.35
N TYR A 378 31.79 8.23 -0.19
CA TYR A 378 31.20 7.67 1.03
C TYR A 378 31.55 6.19 1.20
N LEU A 379 31.49 5.38 0.15
CA LEU A 379 31.87 3.95 0.23
C LEU A 379 33.35 3.75 0.57
N ARG A 380 34.25 4.65 0.12
CA ARG A 380 35.66 4.65 0.51
C ARG A 380 35.83 4.93 2.01
N LYS A 381 35.12 5.91 2.55
CA LYS A 381 35.12 6.20 4.00
C LYS A 381 34.58 5.02 4.80
N ALA A 382 33.44 4.48 4.40
CA ALA A 382 32.84 3.30 5.02
C ALA A 382 33.80 2.09 5.01
N ARG A 383 34.53 1.86 3.92
CA ARG A 383 35.54 0.79 3.86
C ARG A 383 36.67 1.03 4.88
N GLY A 384 37.14 2.27 5.02
CA GLY A 384 38.10 2.64 6.05
C GLY A 384 37.61 2.35 7.48
N GLU A 385 36.34 2.64 7.76
CA GLU A 385 35.71 2.32 9.05
C GLU A 385 35.60 0.80 9.28
N VAL A 386 35.25 0.01 8.25
CA VAL A 386 35.27 -1.47 8.33
C VAL A 386 36.67 -1.99 8.64
N ASP A 387 37.70 -1.48 7.97
CA ASP A 387 39.08 -1.89 8.20
C ASP A 387 39.56 -1.54 9.61
N ALA A 388 39.17 -0.37 10.14
CA ALA A 388 39.45 0.02 11.52
C ALA A 388 38.75 -0.91 12.54
N ILE A 389 37.48 -1.26 12.32
CA ILE A 389 36.73 -2.20 13.17
C ILE A 389 37.41 -3.57 13.18
N ARG A 390 37.83 -4.06 12.02
CA ARG A 390 38.52 -5.34 11.86
C ARG A 390 39.87 -5.33 12.54
N GLU A 391 40.63 -4.25 12.43
CA GLU A 391 41.93 -4.11 13.09
C GLU A 391 41.78 -4.09 14.61
N GLU A 392 40.84 -3.31 15.14
CA GLU A 392 40.57 -3.31 16.59
C GLU A 392 40.08 -4.70 17.06
N ALA A 393 39.31 -5.44 16.23
CA ALA A 393 38.94 -6.82 16.54
C ALA A 393 40.15 -7.76 16.60
N ARG A 394 41.11 -7.63 15.67
CA ARG A 394 42.36 -8.39 15.67
C ARG A 394 43.18 -8.07 16.91
N GLN A 395 43.35 -6.79 17.25
CA GLN A 395 44.11 -6.35 18.42
C GLN A 395 43.51 -6.89 19.73
N ARG A 396 42.18 -6.82 19.90
CA ARG A 396 41.50 -7.39 21.07
C ARG A 396 41.72 -8.90 21.19
N LYS A 397 41.66 -9.65 20.07
CA LYS A 397 41.97 -11.09 20.06
C LYS A 397 43.41 -11.37 20.45
N SER A 398 44.37 -10.63 19.90
CA SER A 398 45.78 -10.79 20.24
C SER A 398 46.04 -10.50 21.73
N VAL A 399 45.51 -9.39 22.26
CA VAL A 399 45.64 -9.03 23.68
C VAL A 399 45.03 -10.09 24.59
N ALA A 400 43.84 -10.62 24.24
CA ALA A 400 43.22 -11.71 24.98
C ALA A 400 44.08 -12.99 24.94
N LEU A 401 44.65 -13.34 23.78
CA LEU A 401 45.52 -14.51 23.62
C LEU A 401 46.80 -14.39 24.46
N TYR A 402 47.46 -13.22 24.41
CA TYR A 402 48.63 -12.92 25.24
C TYR A 402 48.28 -12.91 26.72
N GLY A 403 47.13 -12.35 27.11
CA GLY A 403 46.66 -12.35 28.49
C GLY A 403 46.42 -13.74 29.03
N VAL A 404 45.72 -14.60 28.27
CA VAL A 404 45.50 -16.02 28.65
C VAL A 404 46.82 -16.77 28.70
N GLY A 405 47.70 -16.59 27.71
CA GLY A 405 49.02 -17.22 27.70
C GLY A 405 49.88 -16.82 28.91
N MET A 406 49.86 -15.54 29.28
CA MET A 406 50.54 -15.03 30.47
C MET A 406 49.96 -15.63 31.75
N LEU A 407 48.63 -15.68 31.89
CA LEU A 407 47.96 -16.29 33.05
C LEU A 407 48.27 -17.79 33.18
N LEU A 408 48.27 -18.53 32.06
CA LEU A 408 48.65 -19.95 32.04
C LEU A 408 50.11 -20.13 32.44
N THR A 409 51.01 -19.28 31.94
CA THR A 409 52.43 -19.32 32.30
C THR A 409 52.62 -19.05 33.80
N ILE A 410 51.93 -18.05 34.35
CA ILE A 410 51.93 -17.75 35.78
C ILE A 410 51.39 -18.95 36.58
N ALA A 411 50.29 -19.56 36.15
CA ALA A 411 49.71 -20.73 36.82
C ALA A 411 50.66 -21.93 36.83
N VAL A 412 51.36 -22.19 35.72
CA VAL A 412 52.39 -23.25 35.63
C VAL A 412 53.55 -22.95 36.56
N LEU A 413 54.10 -21.74 36.55
CA LEU A 413 55.19 -21.34 37.44
C LEU A 413 54.79 -21.44 38.92
N LEU A 414 53.57 -21.04 39.26
CA LEU A 414 53.02 -21.16 40.61
C LEU A 414 52.86 -22.63 41.02
N GLY A 415 52.37 -23.49 40.11
CA GLY A 415 52.24 -24.93 40.31
C GLY A 415 53.60 -25.61 40.53
N ILE A 416 54.60 -25.27 39.73
CA ILE A 416 56.00 -25.75 39.90
C ILE A 416 56.52 -25.31 41.27
N ARG A 417 56.34 -24.05 41.64
CA ARG A 417 56.80 -23.53 42.94
C ARG A 417 56.12 -24.25 44.11
N LEU A 418 54.80 -24.48 44.02
CA LEU A 418 54.05 -25.22 45.04
C LEU A 418 54.52 -26.69 45.15
N ALA A 419 54.87 -27.33 44.03
CA ALA A 419 55.40 -28.70 44.03
C ALA A 419 56.83 -28.81 44.58
N LEU A 420 57.62 -27.74 44.50
CA LEU A 420 58.99 -27.65 45.03
C LEU A 420 59.05 -27.19 46.49
N LEU A 421 57.92 -26.84 47.12
CA LEU A 421 57.89 -26.53 48.55
C LEU A 421 58.19 -27.82 49.35
N PRO A 422 59.16 -27.79 50.28
CA PRO A 422 59.49 -28.97 51.08
C PRO A 422 58.26 -29.39 51.91
N ASN A 423 57.81 -30.63 51.72
CA ASN A 423 56.85 -31.30 52.60
C ASN A 423 57.54 -31.57 53.94
N ASN A 424 57.65 -30.55 54.78
CA ASN A 424 58.02 -30.74 56.18
C ASN A 424 56.75 -31.21 56.92
N PRO A 425 56.66 -32.49 57.35
CA PRO A 425 55.58 -32.89 58.22
C PRO A 425 55.66 -32.05 59.51
N PRO A 426 54.50 -31.67 60.11
CA PRO A 426 54.50 -30.88 61.33
C PRO A 426 55.27 -31.64 62.42
N PRO A 427 56.11 -30.96 63.23
CA PRO A 427 56.83 -31.60 64.30
C PRO A 427 55.84 -32.26 65.27
N ALA A 428 56.09 -33.53 65.58
CA ALA A 428 55.32 -34.28 66.56
C ALA A 428 55.32 -33.53 67.90
N ALA A 429 54.13 -33.35 68.48
CA ALA A 429 53.94 -32.70 69.77
C ALA A 429 54.59 -33.52 70.89
N GLY A 430 55.87 -33.27 71.16
CA GLY A 430 56.56 -33.69 72.37
C GLY A 430 56.31 -32.70 73.50
N GLY A 431 55.14 -32.81 74.13
CA GLY A 431 54.85 -32.14 75.39
C GLY A 431 55.31 -33.03 76.55
N GLU A 432 56.57 -32.89 76.97
CA GLU A 432 57.08 -33.52 78.18
C GLU A 432 57.34 -32.47 79.27
N LYS A 433 56.77 -32.80 80.42
CA LYS A 433 56.77 -32.19 81.76
C LYS A 433 58.16 -31.76 82.26
N SER A 434 58.21 -30.65 83.00
CA SER A 434 58.74 -30.59 84.38
C SER A 434 58.79 -29.16 84.92
N GLY A 435 58.15 -28.93 86.07
CA GLY A 435 58.11 -27.70 86.84
C GLY A 435 57.01 -27.79 87.87
#